data_AF-A0A8J2H1E4-F1
#
_entry.id   AF-A0A8J2H1E4-F1
#
_cell.length_a   1.000
_cell.length_b   1.000
_cell.length_c   1.000
_cell.angle_alpha   90.00
_cell.angle_beta   90.00
_cell.angle_gamma   90.00
#
_symmetry.space_group_name_H-M   'P 1'
#
loop_
_entity.id
_entity.type
_entity.pdbx_description
1 polymer ?
#
loop_
_entity_poly.entity_id
_entity_poly.type
_entity_poly.pdbx_seq_one_letter_code
_entity_poly.pdbx_strand_id
1 'polypeptide(L)'
;MVDQILIDFEASVLEAEIKIAHWKCSQLVDTIKCIEEELLSLLPNSPDYVTNVLSLSPKFGVELDITEIPILTIFKDLEFGVSRIKVQGADAKELEVVKNNVRLRALNSIMNLYNSGGNKSKDRADFCLKKDLMNIRKFLSEHKDLLVMRPDKGDATVLMNEMEYKRAMNELVNDPALYKKVKTYPTNK
;
A
#
# COMPACT_ATOMS: atom_id res chain seq x y z
N MET A 1 -6.16 14.35 51.79
CA MET A 1 -4.87 15.06 51.59
C MET A 1 -3.84 14.19 50.86
N VAL A 2 -3.87 12.86 51.03
CA VAL A 2 -2.99 11.92 50.31
C VAL A 2 -3.43 11.71 48.85
N ASP A 3 -4.74 11.77 48.58
CA ASP A 3 -5.29 11.51 47.23
C ASP A 3 -4.94 12.61 46.20
N GLN A 4 -4.79 13.86 46.63
CA GLN A 4 -4.44 14.97 45.73
C GLN A 4 -2.99 14.87 45.23
N ILE A 5 -2.07 14.43 46.10
CA ILE A 5 -0.64 14.25 45.77
C ILE A 5 -0.45 13.10 44.79
N LEU A 6 -1.27 12.04 44.90
CA LEU A 6 -1.22 10.89 44.00
C LEU A 6 -1.69 11.27 42.59
N ILE A 7 -2.76 12.07 42.49
CA ILE A 7 -3.30 12.59 41.22
C ILE A 7 -2.30 13.53 40.54
N ASP A 8 -1.67 14.44 41.31
CA ASP A 8 -0.68 15.37 40.78
C ASP A 8 0.60 14.64 40.30
N PHE A 9 0.98 13.54 40.96
CA PHE A 9 2.11 12.71 40.54
C PHE A 9 1.80 11.93 39.25
N GLU A 10 0.64 11.27 39.16
CA GLU A 10 0.22 10.55 37.95
C GLU A 10 0.08 11.48 36.73
N ALA A 11 -0.44 12.71 36.94
CA ALA A 11 -0.52 13.71 35.88
C ALA A 11 0.87 14.14 35.36
N SER A 12 1.84 14.31 36.26
CA SER A 12 3.22 14.69 35.88
C SER A 12 3.96 13.59 35.11
N VAL A 13 3.71 12.32 35.46
CA VAL A 13 4.27 11.14 34.77
C VAL A 13 3.68 11.03 33.37
N LEU A 14 2.35 11.18 33.23
CA LEU A 14 1.67 11.15 31.94
C LEU A 14 2.14 12.28 31.01
N GLU A 15 2.36 13.49 31.55
CA GLU A 15 2.86 14.62 30.77
C GLU A 15 4.30 14.41 30.28
N ALA A 16 5.15 13.77 31.10
CA ALA A 16 6.50 13.39 30.70
C ALA A 16 6.50 12.31 29.61
N GLU A 17 5.63 11.30 29.72
CA GLU A 17 5.47 10.27 28.69
C GLU A 17 4.95 10.84 27.36
N ILE A 18 4.00 11.77 27.40
CA ILE A 18 3.50 12.49 26.21
C ILE A 18 4.62 13.30 25.56
N LYS A 19 5.45 14.00 26.34
CA LYS A 19 6.60 14.77 25.80
C LYS A 19 7.65 13.87 25.17
N ILE A 20 7.93 12.70 25.77
CA ILE A 20 8.85 11.69 25.19
C ILE A 20 8.28 11.12 23.89
N ALA A 21 6.99 10.80 23.85
CA ALA A 21 6.32 10.32 22.64
C ALA A 21 6.35 11.38 21.52
N HIS A 22 6.07 12.64 21.85
CA HIS A 22 6.13 13.75 20.90
C HIS A 22 7.54 13.97 20.36
N TRP A 23 8.56 13.91 21.22
CA TRP A 23 9.97 14.01 20.82
C TRP A 23 10.38 12.87 19.89
N LYS A 24 10.01 11.62 20.20
CA LYS A 24 10.26 10.46 19.33
C LYS A 24 9.55 10.57 17.99
N CYS A 25 8.31 11.08 17.98
CA CYS A 25 7.58 11.35 16.74
C CYS A 25 8.25 12.43 15.90
N SER A 26 8.74 13.52 16.50
CA SER A 26 9.50 14.56 15.79
C SER A 26 10.76 14.01 15.14
N GLN A 27 11.55 13.22 15.88
CA GLN A 27 12.77 12.58 15.36
C GLN A 27 12.46 11.63 14.19
N LEU A 28 11.35 10.89 14.26
CA LEU A 28 10.89 10.02 13.16
C LEU A 28 10.44 10.82 11.94
N VAL A 29 9.74 11.95 12.12
CA VAL A 29 9.32 12.83 11.03
C VAL A 29 10.53 13.46 10.33
N ASP A 30 11.52 13.91 11.10
CA ASP A 30 12.76 14.50 10.54
C ASP A 30 13.59 13.43 9.79
N THR A 31 13.63 12.20 10.30
CA THR A 31 14.30 11.07 9.63
C THR A 31 13.58 10.66 8.34
N ILE A 32 12.24 10.62 8.36
CA ILE A 32 11.43 10.32 7.15
C ILE A 32 11.63 11.42 6.10
N LYS A 33 11.68 12.69 6.51
CA LYS A 33 11.90 13.82 5.61
C LYS A 33 13.30 13.81 4.99
N CYS A 34 14.33 13.44 5.76
CA CYS A 34 15.68 13.21 5.24
C CYS A 34 15.73 12.05 4.22
N ILE A 35 15.01 10.96 4.47
CA ILE A 35 14.93 9.82 3.55
C ILE A 35 14.17 10.20 2.27
N GLU A 36 13.08 10.97 2.37
CA GLU A 36 12.34 11.47 1.20
C GLU A 36 13.19 12.41 0.33
N GLU A 37 13.99 13.30 0.94
CA GLU A 37 14.92 14.19 0.22
C GLU A 37 16.11 13.44 -0.40
N GLU A 38 16.65 12.40 0.26
CA GLU A 38 17.68 11.53 -0.31
C GLU A 38 17.16 10.65 -1.46
N LEU A 39 15.94 10.10 -1.35
CA LEU A 39 15.33 9.29 -2.42
C LEU A 39 15.04 10.10 -3.69
N LEU A 40 14.68 11.40 -3.55
CA LEU A 40 14.53 12.32 -4.68
C LEU A 40 15.86 12.64 -5.36
N SER A 41 16.98 12.58 -4.65
CA SER A 41 18.32 12.83 -5.19
C SER A 41 18.92 11.65 -5.98
N LEU A 42 18.40 10.43 -5.77
CA LEU A 42 18.90 9.20 -6.40
C LEU A 42 18.33 8.94 -7.80
N LEU A 43 17.33 9.70 -8.23
CA LEU A 43 16.81 9.69 -9.60
C LEU A 43 16.78 11.11 -10.21
N PRO A 44 17.94 11.78 -10.41
CA PRO A 44 17.96 13.14 -10.97
C PRO A 44 17.43 13.25 -12.40
N ASN A 45 17.08 12.13 -13.05
CA ASN A 45 16.73 12.06 -14.46
C ASN A 45 15.46 11.23 -14.76
N SER A 46 14.66 10.86 -13.76
CA SER A 46 13.38 10.22 -14.08
C SER A 46 12.45 11.26 -14.73
N PRO A 47 11.91 11.01 -15.93
CA PRO A 47 11.01 11.97 -16.57
C PRO A 47 9.82 12.32 -15.68
N ASP A 48 9.34 13.57 -15.76
CA ASP A 48 8.24 14.08 -14.91
C ASP A 48 6.99 13.18 -14.88
N TYR A 49 6.69 12.50 -15.99
CA TYR A 49 5.56 11.58 -16.06
C TYR A 49 5.69 10.38 -15.11
N VAL A 50 6.91 9.89 -14.84
CA VAL A 50 7.19 8.80 -13.91
C VAL A 50 6.85 9.25 -12.49
N THR A 51 7.36 10.42 -12.08
CA THR A 51 7.12 10.98 -10.75
C THR A 51 5.64 11.27 -10.52
N ASN A 52 4.95 11.84 -11.51
CA ASN A 52 3.54 12.18 -11.41
C ASN A 52 2.65 10.97 -11.15
N VAL A 53 2.93 9.84 -11.80
CA VAL A 53 2.13 8.62 -11.63
C VAL A 53 2.52 7.84 -10.38
N LEU A 54 3.81 7.77 -10.03
CA LEU A 54 4.25 7.10 -8.80
C LEU A 54 3.80 7.82 -7.52
N SER A 55 3.57 9.13 -7.62
CA SER A 55 2.99 9.95 -6.56
C SER A 55 1.48 9.74 -6.39
N LEU A 56 0.81 9.01 -7.28
CA LEU A 56 -0.60 8.70 -7.12
C LEU A 56 -0.79 7.68 -5.99
N SER A 57 -1.52 8.10 -4.96
CA SER A 57 -1.95 7.25 -3.83
C SER A 57 -2.80 6.06 -4.32
N PRO A 58 -2.87 4.95 -3.56
CA PRO A 58 -3.74 3.79 -3.87
C PRO A 58 -5.22 4.12 -4.09
N LYS A 59 -5.67 5.32 -3.68
CA LYS A 59 -7.04 5.82 -3.88
C LYS A 59 -7.32 6.28 -5.32
N PHE A 60 -6.27 6.50 -6.12
CA PHE A 60 -6.40 6.86 -7.53
C PHE A 60 -6.48 5.58 -8.36
N GLY A 61 -7.70 5.19 -8.70
CA GLY A 61 -7.94 4.12 -9.67
C GLY A 61 -7.84 4.69 -11.08
N VAL A 62 -6.95 4.13 -11.90
CA VAL A 62 -7.04 4.37 -13.34
C VAL A 62 -8.11 3.44 -13.91
N GLU A 63 -8.98 4.01 -14.75
CA GLU A 63 -9.92 3.22 -15.54
C GLU A 63 -9.17 2.14 -16.33
N LEU A 64 -9.40 0.89 -15.98
CA LEU A 64 -8.91 -0.25 -16.75
C LEU A 64 -9.65 -0.29 -18.09
N ASP A 65 -8.92 -0.60 -19.17
CA ASP A 65 -9.60 -0.95 -20.41
C ASP A 65 -10.36 -2.26 -20.17
N ILE A 66 -11.63 -2.29 -20.56
CA ILE A 66 -12.55 -3.39 -20.30
C ILE A 66 -12.06 -4.69 -20.97
N THR A 67 -11.24 -4.54 -22.01
CA THR A 67 -10.55 -5.61 -22.75
C THR A 67 -9.41 -6.25 -21.94
N GLU A 68 -8.82 -5.55 -20.99
CA GLU A 68 -7.73 -6.03 -20.13
C GLU A 68 -8.22 -6.65 -18.82
N ILE A 69 -9.50 -6.50 -18.48
CA ILE A 69 -10.06 -7.02 -17.22
C ILE A 69 -10.21 -8.55 -17.32
N PRO A 70 -9.50 -9.34 -16.49
CA PRO A 70 -9.61 -10.79 -16.51
C PRO A 70 -10.89 -11.23 -15.77
N ILE A 71 -12.04 -11.07 -16.42
CA ILE A 71 -13.38 -11.39 -15.89
C ILE A 71 -13.41 -12.78 -15.22
N LEU A 72 -12.81 -13.78 -15.87
CA LEU A 72 -12.77 -15.14 -15.37
C LEU A 72 -12.02 -15.24 -14.04
N THR A 73 -10.94 -14.49 -13.86
CA THR A 73 -10.20 -14.43 -12.59
C THR A 73 -11.04 -13.75 -11.52
N ILE A 74 -11.72 -12.65 -11.86
CA ILE A 74 -12.62 -11.95 -10.93
C ILE A 74 -13.74 -12.88 -10.46
N PHE A 75 -14.36 -13.64 -11.37
CA PHE A 75 -15.39 -14.61 -10.99
C PHE A 75 -14.84 -15.76 -10.15
N LYS A 76 -13.65 -16.27 -10.49
CA LYS A 76 -12.99 -17.31 -9.71
C LYS A 76 -12.72 -16.84 -8.27
N ASP A 77 -12.20 -15.63 -8.11
CA ASP A 77 -11.89 -15.05 -6.80
C ASP A 77 -13.17 -14.71 -6.02
N LEU A 78 -14.20 -14.24 -6.71
CA LEU A 78 -15.52 -14.01 -6.12
C LEU A 78 -16.10 -15.32 -5.58
N GLU A 79 -16.18 -16.38 -6.39
CA GLU A 79 -16.71 -17.67 -5.93
C GLU A 79 -15.86 -18.28 -4.82
N PHE A 80 -14.55 -18.11 -4.88
CA PHE A 80 -13.66 -18.48 -3.79
C PHE A 80 -14.00 -17.74 -2.49
N GLY A 81 -14.23 -16.42 -2.55
CA GLY A 81 -14.68 -15.62 -1.41
C GLY A 81 -16.05 -16.07 -0.89
N VAL A 82 -17.01 -16.27 -1.79
CA VAL A 82 -18.38 -16.73 -1.46
C VAL A 82 -18.37 -18.11 -0.80
N SER A 83 -17.49 -19.01 -1.24
CA SER A 83 -17.35 -20.35 -0.65
C SER A 83 -16.86 -20.33 0.80
N ARG A 84 -16.17 -19.25 1.21
CA ARG A 84 -15.60 -19.09 2.56
C ARG A 84 -16.54 -18.39 3.53
N ILE A 85 -17.68 -17.86 3.06
CA ILE A 85 -18.66 -17.23 3.92
C ILE A 85 -19.23 -18.28 4.88
N LYS A 86 -19.02 -18.04 6.17
CA LYS A 86 -19.61 -18.80 7.27
C LYS A 86 -20.42 -17.83 8.12
N VAL A 87 -21.71 -18.11 8.29
CA VAL A 87 -22.58 -17.35 9.18
C VAL A 87 -22.81 -18.20 10.43
N GLN A 88 -22.46 -17.68 11.60
CA GLN A 88 -22.66 -18.40 12.86
C GLN A 88 -24.16 -18.54 13.15
N GLY A 89 -24.61 -19.77 13.45
CA GLY A 89 -25.99 -20.05 13.84
C GLY A 89 -27.02 -20.09 12.70
N ALA A 90 -26.60 -19.96 11.44
CA ALA A 90 -27.50 -20.00 10.29
C ALA A 90 -27.76 -21.43 9.80
N ASP A 91 -29.01 -21.71 9.42
CA ASP A 91 -29.37 -22.94 8.71
C ASP A 91 -28.77 -22.95 7.29
N ALA A 92 -28.59 -24.13 6.70
CA ALA A 92 -28.01 -24.30 5.36
C ALA A 92 -28.75 -23.48 4.29
N LYS A 93 -30.05 -23.29 4.47
CA LYS A 93 -30.91 -22.50 3.58
C LYS A 93 -30.64 -20.99 3.69
N GLU A 94 -30.43 -20.47 4.89
CA GLU A 94 -30.12 -19.05 5.11
C GLU A 94 -28.73 -18.69 4.60
N LEU A 95 -27.77 -19.61 4.78
CA LEU A 95 -26.41 -19.44 4.28
C LEU A 95 -26.39 -19.30 2.75
N GLU A 96 -27.18 -20.10 2.02
CA GLU A 96 -27.28 -19.97 0.55
C GLU A 96 -27.95 -18.68 0.10
N VAL A 97 -28.95 -18.18 0.84
CA VAL A 97 -29.55 -16.86 0.56
C VAL A 97 -28.50 -15.76 0.69
N VAL A 98 -27.67 -15.79 1.74
CA VAL A 98 -26.59 -14.81 1.93
C VAL A 98 -25.58 -14.88 0.80
N LYS A 99 -25.12 -16.08 0.43
CA LYS A 99 -24.19 -16.28 -0.69
C LYS A 99 -24.76 -15.75 -2.01
N ASN A 100 -26.02 -16.03 -2.31
CA ASN A 100 -26.68 -15.56 -3.52
C ASN A 100 -26.84 -14.03 -3.54
N ASN A 101 -27.11 -13.41 -2.40
CA ASN A 101 -27.16 -11.95 -2.30
C ASN A 101 -25.78 -11.32 -2.57
N VAL A 102 -24.70 -11.92 -2.07
CA VAL A 102 -23.33 -11.46 -2.34
C VAL A 102 -23.00 -11.61 -3.83
N ARG A 103 -23.31 -12.75 -4.44
CA ARG A 103 -23.15 -12.96 -5.89
C ARG A 103 -23.89 -11.90 -6.70
N LEU A 104 -25.15 -11.63 -6.35
CA LEU A 104 -25.99 -10.69 -7.10
C LEU A 104 -25.47 -9.25 -6.98
N ARG A 105 -25.00 -8.84 -5.80
CA ARG A 105 -24.36 -7.53 -5.61
C ARG A 105 -23.06 -7.41 -6.42
N ALA A 106 -22.20 -8.42 -6.36
CA ALA A 106 -20.96 -8.43 -7.12
C ALA A 106 -21.21 -8.40 -8.63
N LEU A 107 -22.16 -9.20 -9.12
CA LEU A 107 -22.61 -9.19 -10.51
C LEU A 107 -23.11 -7.82 -10.94
N ASN A 108 -23.93 -7.15 -10.11
CA ASN A 108 -24.40 -5.81 -10.43
C ASN A 108 -23.25 -4.79 -10.49
N SER A 109 -22.27 -4.85 -9.59
CA SER A 109 -21.07 -4.00 -9.65
C SER A 109 -20.24 -4.25 -10.91
N ILE A 110 -20.04 -5.52 -11.29
CA ILE A 110 -19.33 -5.89 -12.52
C ILE A 110 -20.12 -5.42 -13.74
N MET A 111 -21.42 -5.70 -13.79
CA MET A 111 -22.30 -5.31 -14.91
C MET A 111 -22.33 -3.79 -15.06
N ASN A 112 -22.41 -3.05 -13.96
CA ASN A 112 -22.33 -1.59 -13.96
C ASN A 112 -21.01 -1.13 -14.55
N LEU A 113 -19.87 -1.69 -14.14
CA LEU A 113 -18.55 -1.38 -14.70
C LEU A 113 -18.51 -1.59 -16.23
N TYR A 114 -19.02 -2.73 -16.71
CA TYR A 114 -19.10 -3.06 -18.14
C TYR A 114 -20.01 -2.09 -18.91
N ASN A 115 -21.18 -1.79 -18.36
CA ASN A 115 -22.17 -0.94 -19.01
C ASN A 115 -21.79 0.55 -18.98
N SER A 116 -21.05 1.00 -17.94
CA SER A 116 -20.51 2.36 -17.87
C SER A 116 -19.41 2.64 -18.90
N GLY A 117 -18.83 1.61 -19.52
CA GLY A 117 -17.81 1.73 -20.57
C GLY A 117 -18.26 2.44 -21.85
N GLY A 118 -19.58 2.64 -22.05
CA GLY A 118 -20.14 3.26 -23.24
C GLY A 118 -20.33 4.79 -23.17
N ASN A 119 -20.52 5.36 -21.97
CA ASN A 119 -20.79 6.79 -21.79
C ASN A 119 -19.55 7.53 -21.29
N LYS A 120 -18.51 7.57 -22.12
CA LYS A 120 -17.28 8.29 -21.79
C LYS A 120 -17.47 9.79 -22.01
N SER A 121 -17.60 10.56 -20.93
CA SER A 121 -16.89 11.84 -20.93
C SER A 121 -15.42 11.49 -21.13
N LYS A 122 -14.88 11.74 -22.33
CA LYS A 122 -13.43 11.70 -22.56
C LYS A 122 -12.83 12.85 -21.78
N ASP A 123 -12.73 12.70 -20.46
CA ASP A 123 -12.09 13.73 -19.68
C ASP A 123 -10.61 13.71 -20.05
N ARG A 124 -10.08 14.88 -20.40
CA ARG A 124 -8.72 15.01 -20.95
C ARG A 124 -7.68 14.41 -20.01
N ALA A 125 -7.97 14.46 -18.69
CA ALA A 125 -7.16 13.91 -17.62
C ALA A 125 -6.97 12.39 -17.72
N ASP A 126 -8.02 11.62 -18.03
CA ASP A 126 -7.93 10.15 -18.12
C ASP A 126 -7.11 9.70 -19.33
N PHE A 127 -7.19 10.44 -20.43
CA PHE A 127 -6.37 10.16 -21.60
C PHE A 127 -4.88 10.41 -21.32
N CYS A 128 -4.55 11.51 -20.65
CA CYS A 128 -3.18 11.81 -20.23
C CYS A 128 -2.65 10.75 -19.25
N LEU A 129 -3.41 10.37 -18.22
CA LEU A 129 -3.03 9.34 -17.27
C LEU A 129 -2.79 7.97 -17.93
N LYS A 130 -3.65 7.56 -18.86
CA LYS A 130 -3.47 6.30 -19.62
C LYS A 130 -2.18 6.33 -20.44
N LYS A 131 -1.88 7.45 -21.10
CA LYS A 131 -0.63 7.62 -21.86
C LYS A 131 0.58 7.57 -20.95
N ASP A 132 0.55 8.26 -19.81
CA ASP A 132 1.65 8.28 -18.85
C ASP A 132 1.91 6.89 -18.26
N LEU A 133 0.86 6.12 -17.96
CA LEU A 133 1.00 4.73 -17.55
C LEU A 133 1.65 3.83 -18.60
N MET A 134 1.27 3.98 -19.88
CA MET A 134 1.92 3.23 -20.97
C MET A 134 3.41 3.58 -21.06
N ASN A 135 3.75 4.87 -20.94
CA ASN A 135 5.13 5.32 -20.96
C ASN A 135 5.92 4.77 -19.77
N ILE A 136 5.33 4.69 -18.58
CA ILE A 136 5.98 4.12 -17.40
C ILE A 136 6.17 2.62 -17.53
N ARG A 137 5.16 1.89 -18.00
CA ARG A 137 5.31 0.45 -18.26
C ARG A 137 6.49 0.19 -19.21
N LYS A 138 6.62 1.02 -20.25
CA LYS A 138 7.75 0.96 -21.17
C LYS A 138 9.08 1.31 -20.47
N PHE A 139 9.14 2.42 -19.76
CA PHE A 139 10.32 2.87 -19.01
C PHE A 139 10.82 1.78 -18.04
N LEU A 140 9.94 1.23 -17.19
CA LEU A 140 10.27 0.15 -16.26
C LEU A 140 10.64 -1.17 -16.98
N SER A 141 10.16 -1.36 -18.22
CA SER A 141 10.56 -2.52 -19.01
C SER A 141 11.98 -2.39 -19.56
N GLU A 142 12.42 -1.17 -19.83
CA GLU A 142 13.76 -0.84 -20.36
C GLU A 142 14.80 -0.72 -19.23
N HIS A 143 14.38 -0.31 -18.02
CA HIS A 143 15.22 -0.14 -16.83
C HIS A 143 14.99 -1.25 -15.80
N LYS A 144 15.55 -2.44 -16.07
CA LYS A 144 15.42 -3.63 -15.19
C LYS A 144 16.18 -3.54 -13.88
N ASP A 145 17.09 -2.59 -13.78
CA ASP A 145 17.86 -2.25 -12.58
C ASP A 145 17.07 -1.41 -11.57
N LEU A 146 15.83 -1.03 -11.89
CA LEU A 146 14.95 -0.29 -10.97
C LEU A 146 13.97 -1.23 -10.25
N LEU A 147 13.86 -1.02 -8.95
CA LEU A 147 12.86 -1.65 -8.08
C LEU A 147 11.71 -0.69 -7.81
N VAL A 148 10.49 -1.15 -8.07
CA VAL A 148 9.26 -0.48 -7.65
C VAL A 148 8.76 -1.17 -6.39
N MET A 149 8.67 -0.42 -5.30
CA MET A 149 8.33 -0.94 -3.97
C MET A 149 7.19 -0.15 -3.36
N ARG A 150 6.41 -0.82 -2.52
CA ARG A 150 5.47 -0.12 -1.64
C ARG A 150 6.24 0.50 -0.48
N PRO A 151 5.88 1.71 -0.04
CA PRO A 151 6.50 2.32 1.12
C PRO A 151 6.08 1.53 2.37
N ASP A 152 6.97 1.49 3.38
CA ASP A 152 6.61 0.98 4.72
C ASP A 152 5.67 1.96 5.45
N LYS A 153 5.81 3.26 5.17
CA LYS A 153 4.98 4.35 5.70
C LYS A 153 4.66 5.35 4.60
N GLY A 154 3.40 5.77 4.52
CA GLY A 154 2.92 6.73 3.54
C GLY A 154 2.19 6.10 2.36
N ASP A 155 1.70 6.94 1.45
CA ASP A 155 0.86 6.55 0.31
C ASP A 155 1.63 6.60 -1.03
N ALA A 156 2.92 6.91 -1.03
CA ALA A 156 3.71 7.13 -2.25
C ALA A 156 4.52 5.88 -2.66
N THR A 157 4.54 5.56 -3.96
CA THR A 157 5.32 4.41 -4.45
C THR A 157 6.82 4.75 -4.49
N VAL A 158 7.67 3.86 -3.98
CA VAL A 158 9.12 4.06 -3.93
C VAL A 158 9.76 3.45 -5.17
N LEU A 159 10.63 4.21 -5.84
CA LEU A 159 11.45 3.77 -6.97
C LEU A 159 12.92 3.91 -6.59
N MET A 160 13.68 2.81 -6.65
CA MET A 160 15.10 2.77 -6.26
C MET A 160 15.91 1.90 -7.20
N ASN A 161 17.23 2.13 -7.26
CA ASN A 161 18.13 1.21 -7.95
C ASN A 161 18.31 -0.09 -7.15
N GLU A 162 18.23 -1.24 -7.83
CA GLU A 162 18.31 -2.57 -7.24
C GLU A 162 19.66 -2.82 -6.55
N MET A 163 20.78 -2.38 -7.16
CA MET A 163 22.10 -2.59 -6.58
C MET A 163 22.27 -1.77 -5.31
N GLU A 164 21.81 -0.52 -5.31
CA GLU A 164 21.88 0.35 -4.16
C GLU A 164 21.00 -0.13 -3.02
N TYR A 165 19.78 -0.56 -3.33
CA TYR A 165 18.89 -1.20 -2.37
C TYR A 165 19.56 -2.42 -1.72
N LYS A 166 20.13 -3.32 -2.53
CA LYS A 166 20.84 -4.51 -2.02
C LYS A 166 22.04 -4.13 -1.17
N ARG A 167 22.81 -3.12 -1.57
CA ARG A 167 23.95 -2.61 -0.79
C ARG A 167 23.49 -2.08 0.56
N ALA A 168 22.55 -1.14 0.58
CA ALA A 168 22.02 -0.53 1.79
C ALA A 168 21.39 -1.56 2.73
N MET A 169 20.62 -2.52 2.18
CA MET A 169 20.01 -3.58 2.98
C MET A 169 21.06 -4.52 3.59
N ASN A 170 22.13 -4.85 2.85
CA ASN A 170 23.22 -5.64 3.38
C ASN A 170 23.99 -4.90 4.46
N GLU A 171 24.25 -3.60 4.30
CA GLU A 171 24.89 -2.77 5.33
C GLU A 171 24.04 -2.75 6.61
N LEU A 172 22.73 -2.51 6.47
CA LEU A 172 21.79 -2.46 7.58
C LEU A 172 21.70 -3.79 8.34
N VAL A 173 21.56 -4.92 7.63
CA VAL A 173 21.44 -6.26 8.26
C VAL A 173 22.73 -6.72 8.92
N ASN A 174 23.88 -6.27 8.43
CA ASN A 174 25.19 -6.59 9.01
C ASN A 174 25.60 -5.65 10.14
N ASP A 175 24.83 -4.59 10.43
CA ASP A 175 25.11 -3.69 11.54
C ASP A 175 24.80 -4.36 12.89
N PRO A 176 25.82 -4.65 13.71
CA PRO A 176 25.64 -5.29 15.00
C PRO A 176 24.95 -4.39 16.05
N ALA A 177 24.87 -3.07 15.83
CA ALA A 177 24.15 -2.16 16.69
C ALA A 177 22.62 -2.27 16.52
N LEU A 178 22.16 -2.56 15.29
CA LEU A 178 20.74 -2.66 14.95
C LEU A 178 20.22 -4.10 15.00
N TYR A 179 20.99 -5.07 14.50
CA TYR A 179 20.55 -6.46 14.38
C TYR A 179 21.48 -7.43 15.10
N LYS A 180 20.88 -8.32 15.89
CA LYS A 180 21.60 -9.39 16.58
C LYS A 180 21.52 -10.69 15.78
N LYS A 181 22.68 -11.24 15.43
CA LYS A 181 22.76 -12.55 14.76
C LYS A 181 22.27 -13.68 15.68
N VAL A 182 21.24 -14.39 15.25
CA VAL A 182 20.72 -15.58 15.95
C VAL A 182 21.46 -16.82 15.43
N LYS A 183 21.93 -17.69 16.34
CA LYS A 183 22.68 -18.91 15.98
C LYS A 183 21.80 -20.00 15.36
N THR A 184 20.51 -19.97 15.62
CA THR A 184 19.53 -20.98 15.23
C THR A 184 18.66 -20.48 14.08
N TYR A 185 18.42 -21.33 13.08
CA TYR A 185 17.49 -21.02 11.99
C TYR A 185 16.06 -20.90 12.53
N PRO A 186 15.41 -19.72 12.45
CA PRO A 186 14.10 -19.49 13.05
C PRO A 186 12.95 -20.22 12.33
N THR A 187 13.19 -20.74 11.12
CA THR A 187 12.22 -21.45 10.29
C THR A 187 12.31 -22.97 10.37
N ASN A 188 13.29 -23.53 11.08
CA ASN A 188 13.27 -24.95 11.44
C ASN A 188 12.44 -25.15 12.71
N LYS A 189 11.17 -25.52 12.52
CA LYS A 189 10.32 -26.13 13.54
C LYS A 189 9.86 -27.49 13.05
#